data_AF-A0A397VWT8-F1
#
_entry.id   AF-A0A397VWT8-F1
#
_cell.length_a   1.000
_cell.length_b   1.000
_cell.length_c   1.000
_cell.angle_alpha   90.00
_cell.angle_beta   90.00
_cell.angle_gamma   90.00
#
_symmetry.space_group_name_H-M   'P 1'
#
loop_
_entity.id
_entity.type
_entity.pdbx_description
1 polymer ?
#
loop_
_entity_poly.entity_id
_entity_poly.type
_entity_poly.pdbx_seq_one_letter_code
_entity_poly.pdbx_strand_id
1 'polypeptide(L)' 'MKKYMEAIIDLSKLLDIEPNNKFALRYLEETFLTKKAIIDLAKLLGIEPSDDIDESLKRKLIDAFNMQ' A
#
# COMPACT_ATOMS: atom_id res chain seq x y z
N MET A 1 5.79 7.28 -10.71
CA MET A 1 4.39 7.04 -10.30
C MET A 1 3.89 5.67 -10.75
N LYS A 2 3.75 5.36 -12.05
CA LYS A 2 3.33 4.00 -12.50
C LYS A 2 4.19 2.85 -11.96
N LYS A 3 5.53 2.96 -12.07
CA LYS A 3 6.47 1.92 -11.59
C LYS A 3 6.39 1.62 -10.08
N TYR A 4 6.00 2.61 -9.27
CA TYR A 4 5.82 2.41 -7.83
C TYR A 4 4.54 1.62 -7.54
N MET A 5 3.45 1.91 -8.26
CA MET A 5 2.21 1.14 -8.16
C MET A 5 2.41 -0.29 -8.67
N GLU A 6 3.12 -0.47 -9.79
CA GLU A 6 3.49 -1.80 -10.31
C GLU A 6 4.31 -2.58 -9.28
N ALA A 7 5.31 -1.96 -8.64
CA ALA A 7 6.09 -2.59 -7.57
C ALA A 7 5.21 -2.97 -6.37
N ILE A 8 4.28 -2.12 -5.93
CA ILE A 8 3.34 -2.46 -4.84
C ILE A 8 2.48 -3.66 -5.23
N ILE A 9 1.93 -3.69 -6.45
CA ILE A 9 1.11 -4.80 -6.94
C ILE A 9 1.92 -6.10 -7.01
N ASP A 10 3.15 -6.05 -7.52
CA ASP A 10 4.00 -7.24 -7.62
C ASP A 10 4.44 -7.76 -6.25
N LEU A 11 4.66 -6.87 -5.29
CA LEU A 11 4.94 -7.24 -3.90
C LEU A 11 3.71 -7.80 -3.18
N SER A 12 2.51 -7.28 -3.44
CA SER A 12 1.25 -7.87 -2.93
C SER A 12 1.07 -9.29 -3.45
N LYS A 13 1.25 -9.52 -4.76
CA LYS A 13 1.21 -10.88 -5.35
C LYS A 13 2.26 -11.81 -4.75
N LEU A 14 3.44 -11.28 -4.42
CA LEU A 14 4.48 -12.06 -3.74
C LEU A 14 4.04 -12.47 -2.33
N LEU A 15 3.28 -11.63 -1.62
CA LEU A 15 2.70 -11.98 -0.31
C LEU A 15 1.54 -12.97 -0.42
N ASP A 16 0.79 -13.02 -1.53
CA ASP A 16 -0.21 -14.07 -1.74
C ASP A 16 0.43 -15.47 -1.83
N ILE A 17 1.67 -15.53 -2.36
CA ILE A 17 2.44 -16.77 -2.52
C ILE A 17 3.28 -17.07 -1.27
N GLU A 18 3.93 -16.05 -0.70
CA GLU A 18 4.78 -16.12 0.48
C GLU A 18 4.38 -15.03 1.50
N PRO A 19 3.35 -15.27 2.33
CA PRO A 19 2.76 -14.25 3.20
C PRO A 19 3.71 -13.64 4.23
N ASN A 20 4.78 -14.36 4.55
CA ASN A 20 5.78 -13.95 5.53
C ASN A 20 7.09 -13.47 4.88
N ASN A 21 7.08 -13.14 3.59
CA ASN A 21 8.25 -12.62 2.90
C ASN A 21 8.65 -11.27 3.51
N LYS A 22 9.69 -11.29 4.33
CA LYS A 22 10.17 -10.13 5.09
C LYS A 22 10.59 -8.96 4.19
N PHE A 23 11.06 -9.25 2.98
CA PHE A 23 11.44 -8.21 2.03
C PHE A 23 10.20 -7.49 1.50
N ALA A 24 9.18 -8.24 1.07
CA ALA A 24 7.94 -7.68 0.58
C ALA A 24 7.20 -6.87 1.65
N LEU A 25 7.10 -7.41 2.87
CA LEU A 25 6.49 -6.70 4.01
C LEU A 25 7.21 -5.39 4.31
N ARG A 26 8.54 -5.42 4.47
CA ARG A 26 9.32 -4.22 4.79
C ARG A 26 9.28 -3.18 3.67
N TYR A 27 9.35 -3.60 2.41
CA TYR A 27 9.28 -2.68 1.29
C TYR A 27 7.91 -2.04 1.17
N LEU A 28 6.83 -2.82 1.38
CA LEU A 28 5.48 -2.27 1.45
C LEU A 28 5.35 -1.30 2.62
N GLU A 29 5.81 -1.62 3.83
CA GLU A 29 5.80 -0.69 4.96
C GLU A 29 6.53 0.63 4.63
N GLU A 30 7.77 0.54 4.14
CA GLU A 30 8.58 1.72 3.77
C GLU A 30 7.92 2.54 2.63
N THR A 31 7.27 1.87 1.67
CA THR A 31 6.64 2.52 0.51
C THR A 31 5.27 3.10 0.85
N PHE A 32 4.43 2.38 1.60
CA PHE A 32 3.18 2.87 2.17
C PHE A 32 3.44 4.04 3.11
N LEU A 33 4.58 4.12 3.81
CA LEU A 33 4.91 5.28 4.62
C LEU A 33 5.16 6.56 3.80
N THR A 34 5.33 6.47 2.47
CA THR A 34 5.47 7.66 1.64
C THR A 34 4.12 8.31 1.34
N LYS A 35 4.01 9.61 1.65
CA LYS A 35 2.78 10.41 1.43
C LYS A 35 2.22 10.29 0.00
N LYS A 36 3.12 10.15 -0.97
CA LYS A 36 2.77 9.97 -2.39
C LYS A 36 2.04 8.65 -2.66
N ALA A 37 2.55 7.53 -2.13
CA ALA A 37 1.97 6.21 -2.38
C ALA A 37 0.58 6.08 -1.76
N ILE A 38 0.38 6.63 -0.56
CA ILE A 38 -0.94 6.66 0.11
C ILE A 38 -1.95 7.45 -0.71
N ILE A 39 -1.58 8.62 -1.22
CA ILE A 39 -2.48 9.45 -2.04
C ILE A 39 -2.85 8.74 -3.35
N ASP A 40 -1.88 8.11 -4.00
CA ASP A 40 -2.11 7.40 -5.27
C ASP A 40 -2.99 6.15 -5.06
N LEU A 41 -2.79 5.41 -3.97
CA LEU A 41 -3.61 4.25 -3.60
C LEU A 41 -5.02 4.64 -3.16
N ALA A 42 -5.17 5.71 -2.36
CA ALA A 42 -6.47 6.21 -1.96
C ALA A 42 -7.32 6.56 -3.18
N LYS A 43 -6.74 7.24 -4.18
CA LYS A 43 -7.41 7.54 -5.46
C LYS A 43 -7.82 6.28 -6.21
N LEU A 44 -6.97 5.26 -6.26
CA LEU A 44 -7.26 3.99 -6.94
C LEU A 44 -8.46 3.28 -6.31
N LEU A 45 -8.57 3.35 -4.98
CA LEU A 45 -9.65 2.75 -4.19
C LEU A 45 -10.89 3.65 -4.07
N GLY A 46 -10.90 4.82 -4.71
CA GLY A 46 -11.99 5.79 -4.61
C GLY A 46 -12.14 6.44 -3.24
N ILE A 47 -11.10 6.36 -2.41
CA ILE A 47 -11.02 7.02 -1.10
C ILE A 47 -10.50 8.44 -1.32
N GLU A 48 -11.16 9.44 -0.74
CA GLU A 48 -10.70 10.82 -0.82
C GLU A 48 -9.36 10.96 -0.05
N PRO A 49 -8.25 11.30 -0.74
CA PRO A 49 -6.97 11.45 -0.08
C PRO A 49 -6.97 12.74 0.74
N SER A 50 -6.75 12.61 2.04
CA SER A 50 -6.53 13.76 2.93
C SER A 50 -5.08 14.26 2.79
N ASP A 51 -4.90 15.58 2.83
CA ASP A 51 -3.58 16.21 2.92
C ASP A 51 -2.86 15.82 4.22
N ASP A 52 -3.62 15.54 5.28
CA ASP A 52 -3.13 14.89 6.48
C ASP A 52 -3.31 13.39 6.36
N ILE A 53 -2.19 12.71 6.12
CA ILE A 53 -2.12 11.27 6.21
C ILE A 53 -2.07 10.90 7.68
N ASP A 54 -3.24 10.63 8.23
CA ASP A 54 -3.39 10.09 9.57
C ASP A 54 -3.26 8.55 9.56
N GLU A 55 -2.87 7.95 10.69
CA GLU A 55 -2.67 6.50 10.80
C GLU A 55 -3.93 5.66 10.53
N SER A 56 -5.12 6.23 10.72
CA SER A 56 -6.41 5.66 10.34
C SER A 56 -6.49 5.41 8.84
N LEU A 57 -6.00 6.33 8.01
CA LEU A 57 -5.97 6.16 6.56
C LEU A 57 -4.97 5.06 6.16
N LYS A 58 -3.79 5.02 6.78
CA LYS A 58 -2.81 3.95 6.55
C LYS A 58 -3.39 2.59 6.90
N ARG A 59 -4.07 2.48 8.05
CA ARG A 59 -4.66 1.23 8.50
C ARG A 59 -5.81 0.76 7.62
N LYS A 60 -6.70 1.66 7.18
CA LYS A 60 -7.75 1.33 6.20
C LYS A 60 -7.20 0.81 4.87
N LEU A 61 -6.09 1.38 4.39
CA LEU A 61 -5.45 0.92 3.16
C LEU A 61 -4.80 -0.46 3.33
N ILE A 62 -4.11 -0.67 4.45
CA ILE A 62 -3.52 -1.98 4.79
C ILE A 62 -4.62 -3.04 4.92
N ASP A 63 -5.70 -2.73 5.62
CA ASP A 63 -6.84 -3.64 5.79
C ASP A 63 -7.52 -3.95 4.44
N ALA A 64 -7.70 -2.94 3.57
CA ALA A 64 -8.26 -3.12 2.23
C ALA A 64 -7.39 -4.01 1.32
N PHE A 65 -6.07 -3.94 1.46
CA PHE A 65 -5.14 -4.81 0.74
C PHE A 65 -5.08 -6.24 1.32
N ASN A 66 -5.15 -6.38 2.64
CA ASN A 66 -5.10 -7.68 3.32
C ASN A 66 -6.39 -8.50 3.21
N MET A 67 -7.49 -7.90 2.74
CA MET A 67 -8.79 -8.55 2.53
C MET A 67 -9.01 -9.05 1.09
N GLN A 68 -8.07 -8.85 0.16
CA GLN A 68 -8.14 -9.37 -1.21
C GLN A 68 -7.54 -10.78 -1.34
#